data_AF-A0A2E0KF25-F1
#
_entry.id   AF-A0A2E0KF25-F1
#
_cell.length_a   1.000
_cell.length_b   1.000
_cell.length_c   1.000
_cell.angle_alpha   90.00
_cell.angle_beta   90.00
_cell.angle_gamma   90.00
#
_symmetry.space_group_name_H-M   'P 1'
#
loop_
_entity.id
_entity.type
_entity.pdbx_description
1 polymer ?
#
loop_
_entity_poly.entity_id
_entity_poly.type
_entity_poly.pdbx_seq_one_letter_code
_entity_poly.pdbx_strand_id
1 'polypeptide(L)'
;MKALVLLLLLPVVPVKAEEPEIQCPGHTTHEIRFCAAQKWEESNQALKKQLTPVTLEKWKAATQEVCAAAYAPYRQGTIYPQMVVGCDDRLNRVLLEELKGLGR
;
A
#
# COMPACT_ATOMS: atom_id res chain seq x y z
N MET A 1 -23.02 -12.58 47.15
CA MET A 1 -21.69 -11.97 46.87
C MET A 1 -20.59 -13.03 46.85
N LYS A 2 -20.62 -13.97 45.90
CA LYS A 2 -19.53 -14.96 45.71
C LYS A 2 -19.37 -15.32 44.22
N ALA A 3 -20.47 -15.24 43.46
CA ALA A 3 -20.47 -15.43 42.01
C ALA A 3 -19.74 -14.32 41.22
N LEU A 4 -19.67 -13.08 41.74
CA LEU A 4 -18.98 -11.97 41.06
C LEU A 4 -17.45 -12.12 41.02
N VAL A 5 -16.86 -12.86 41.95
CA VAL A 5 -15.40 -13.06 42.02
C VAL A 5 -14.92 -14.07 40.97
N LEU A 6 -15.78 -15.00 40.53
CA LEU A 6 -15.43 -16.03 39.55
C LEU A 6 -15.27 -15.51 38.11
N LEU A 7 -15.87 -14.35 37.77
CA LEU A 7 -15.74 -13.73 36.45
C LEU A 7 -14.35 -13.11 36.20
N LEU A 8 -13.58 -12.85 37.25
CA LEU A 8 -12.23 -12.28 37.15
C LEU A 8 -11.15 -13.34 36.83
N LEU A 9 -11.50 -14.63 36.84
CA LEU A 9 -10.58 -15.73 36.54
C LEU A 9 -10.67 -16.22 35.09
N LEU A 10 -11.44 -15.56 34.23
CA LEU A 10 -11.48 -15.86 32.81
C LEU A 10 -10.15 -15.42 32.16
N PRO A 11 -9.35 -16.33 31.59
CA PRO A 11 -8.17 -15.94 30.86
C PRO A 11 -8.61 -15.12 29.65
N VAL A 12 -8.10 -13.89 29.55
CA VAL A 12 -8.23 -13.06 28.35
C VAL A 12 -7.38 -13.73 27.28
N VAL A 13 -7.96 -14.72 26.59
CA VAL A 13 -7.35 -15.26 25.38
C VAL A 13 -7.38 -14.15 24.34
N PRO A 14 -6.22 -13.73 23.80
CA PRO A 14 -6.20 -12.79 22.71
C PRO A 14 -6.85 -13.47 21.50
N VAL A 15 -8.11 -13.17 21.25
CA VAL A 15 -8.72 -13.44 19.94
C VAL A 15 -7.99 -12.54 18.96
N LYS A 16 -7.16 -13.16 18.12
CA LYS A 16 -6.60 -12.49 16.96
C LYS A 16 -7.79 -12.26 16.02
N ALA A 17 -8.30 -11.03 15.98
CA ALA A 17 -9.32 -10.66 15.02
C ALA A 17 -8.76 -10.95 13.62
N GLU A 18 -9.45 -11.82 12.88
CA GLU A 18 -9.10 -12.10 11.49
C GLU A 18 -9.30 -10.79 10.72
N GLU A 19 -8.23 -10.32 10.06
CA GLU A 19 -8.33 -9.12 9.24
C GLU A 19 -9.34 -9.41 8.13
N PRO A 20 -10.41 -8.61 7.98
CA PRO A 20 -11.38 -8.84 6.93
C PRO A 20 -10.67 -8.76 5.58
N GLU A 21 -10.96 -9.70 4.69
CA GLU A 21 -10.48 -9.64 3.32
C GLU A 21 -11.10 -8.41 2.64
N ILE A 22 -10.30 -7.35 2.47
CA ILE A 22 -10.79 -6.10 1.91
C ILE A 22 -10.96 -6.29 0.41
N GLN A 23 -12.21 -6.43 -0.02
CA GLN A 23 -12.55 -6.34 -1.43
C GLN A 23 -12.40 -4.88 -1.87
N CYS A 24 -11.88 -4.67 -3.07
CA CYS A 24 -11.66 -3.37 -3.68
C CYS A 24 -12.58 -3.11 -4.90
N PRO A 25 -13.92 -3.26 -4.81
CA PRO A 25 -14.83 -2.97 -5.91
C PRO A 25 -14.86 -1.51 -6.40
N GLY A 26 -14.33 -0.55 -5.64
CA GLY A 26 -14.23 0.86 -5.98
C GLY A 26 -15.53 1.66 -5.80
N HIS A 27 -16.39 1.28 -4.85
CA HIS A 27 -17.70 1.91 -4.67
C HIS A 27 -17.63 3.25 -3.91
N THR A 28 -16.59 3.44 -3.09
CA THR A 28 -16.41 4.68 -2.33
C THR A 28 -15.02 5.29 -2.52
N THR A 29 -14.92 6.61 -2.39
CA THR A 29 -13.64 7.33 -2.44
C THR A 29 -12.64 6.84 -1.39
N HIS A 30 -13.11 6.47 -0.19
CA HIS A 30 -12.26 5.93 0.87
C HIS A 30 -11.64 4.60 0.45
N GLU A 31 -12.48 3.70 -0.06
CA GLU A 31 -12.07 2.39 -0.53
C GLU A 31 -11.10 2.48 -1.72
N ILE A 32 -11.39 3.33 -2.72
CA ILE A 32 -10.48 3.57 -3.85
C ILE A 32 -9.10 4.03 -3.35
N ARG A 33 -9.04 4.95 -2.38
CA ARG A 33 -7.77 5.44 -1.82
C ARG A 33 -7.04 4.35 -1.07
N PHE A 34 -7.74 3.62 -0.22
CA PHE A 34 -7.18 2.52 0.55
C PHE A 34 -6.56 1.46 -0.37
N CYS A 35 -7.30 1.03 -1.39
CA CYS A 35 -6.83 0.02 -2.33
C CYS A 35 -5.68 0.52 -3.21
N ALA A 36 -5.67 1.80 -3.59
CA ALA A 36 -4.54 2.38 -4.30
C ALA A 36 -3.26 2.39 -3.43
N ALA A 37 -3.39 2.68 -2.13
CA ALA A 37 -2.29 2.61 -1.18
C ALA A 37 -1.78 1.17 -0.98
N GLN A 38 -2.67 0.19 -0.87
CA GLN A 38 -2.28 -1.23 -0.77
C GLN A 38 -1.51 -1.69 -2.01
N LYS A 39 -2.02 -1.39 -3.22
CA LYS A 39 -1.35 -1.76 -4.47
C LYS A 39 0.04 -1.15 -4.58
N TRP A 40 0.18 0.11 -4.19
CA TRP A 40 1.48 0.79 -4.13
C TRP A 40 2.43 0.11 -3.15
N GLU A 41 1.97 -0.26 -1.95
CA GLU A 41 2.80 -0.96 -0.97
C GLU A 41 3.25 -2.33 -1.50
N GLU A 42 2.36 -3.09 -2.12
CA GLU A 42 2.69 -4.38 -2.75
C GLU A 42 3.80 -4.23 -3.81
N SER A 43 3.66 -3.28 -4.74
CA SER A 43 4.64 -3.08 -5.80
C SER A 43 5.97 -2.54 -5.27
N ASN A 44 5.94 -1.65 -4.27
CA ASN A 44 7.11 -1.16 -3.57
C ASN A 44 7.85 -2.28 -2.81
N GLN A 45 7.13 -3.18 -2.14
CA GLN A 45 7.71 -4.35 -1.47
C GLN A 45 8.30 -5.34 -2.46
N ALA A 46 7.66 -5.57 -3.61
CA ALA A 46 8.22 -6.38 -4.67
C ALA A 46 9.53 -5.78 -5.21
N LEU A 47 9.60 -4.45 -5.41
CA LEU A 47 10.85 -3.79 -5.78
C LEU A 47 11.93 -3.88 -4.71
N LYS A 48 11.58 -3.73 -3.41
CA LYS A 48 12.53 -3.91 -2.29
C LYS A 48 13.19 -5.28 -2.31
N LYS A 49 12.46 -6.33 -2.71
CA LYS A 49 13.01 -7.69 -2.82
C LYS A 49 13.97 -7.85 -3.99
N GLN A 50 13.79 -7.07 -5.05
CA GLN A 50 14.61 -7.19 -6.25
C GLN A 50 15.80 -6.23 -6.25
N LEU A 51 15.63 -4.99 -5.80
CA LEU A 51 16.62 -3.91 -5.93
C LEU A 51 17.51 -3.78 -4.69
N THR A 52 18.74 -3.32 -4.88
CA THR A 52 19.56 -2.87 -3.74
C THR A 52 18.94 -1.62 -3.11
N PRO A 53 19.16 -1.36 -1.80
CA PRO A 53 18.63 -0.16 -1.14
C PRO A 53 19.00 1.14 -1.87
N VAL A 54 20.23 1.26 -2.38
CA VAL A 54 20.69 2.46 -3.10
C VAL A 54 19.96 2.63 -4.44
N THR A 55 19.76 1.54 -5.18
CA THR A 55 19.00 1.58 -6.45
C THR A 55 17.54 1.92 -6.19
N LEU A 56 16.94 1.36 -5.13
CA LEU A 56 15.57 1.63 -4.75
C LEU A 56 15.36 3.11 -4.40
N GLU A 57 16.26 3.72 -3.63
CA GLU A 57 16.13 5.14 -3.29
C GLU A 57 16.28 6.04 -4.51
N LYS A 58 17.21 5.73 -5.44
CA LYS A 58 17.32 6.45 -6.71
C LYS A 58 16.07 6.30 -7.57
N TRP A 59 15.50 5.10 -7.61
CA TRP A 59 14.25 4.83 -8.31
C TRP A 59 13.12 5.68 -7.76
N LYS A 60 12.91 5.68 -6.43
CA LYS A 60 11.88 6.51 -5.77
C LYS A 60 12.04 7.99 -6.07
N ALA A 61 13.27 8.52 -6.03
CA ALA A 61 13.52 9.92 -6.34
C ALA A 61 13.14 10.25 -7.79
N ALA A 62 13.54 9.39 -8.74
CA ALA A 62 13.22 9.57 -10.15
C ALA A 62 11.71 9.47 -10.43
N THR A 63 11.02 8.48 -9.84
CA THR A 63 9.56 8.34 -10.01
C THR A 63 8.82 9.50 -9.37
N GLN A 64 9.25 9.97 -8.20
CA GLN A 64 8.64 11.11 -7.53
C GLN A 64 8.67 12.38 -8.41
N GLU A 65 9.78 12.66 -9.07
CA GLU A 65 9.91 13.82 -9.97
C GLU A 65 8.96 13.72 -11.16
N VAL A 66 8.96 12.57 -11.85
CA VAL A 66 8.10 12.34 -13.02
C VAL A 66 6.62 12.35 -12.62
N CYS A 67 6.26 11.67 -11.54
CA CYS A 67 4.89 11.63 -11.05
C CYS A 67 4.41 13.00 -10.58
N ALA A 68 5.29 13.82 -9.98
CA ALA A 68 4.96 15.20 -9.60
C ALA A 68 4.50 16.04 -10.78
N ALA A 69 5.16 15.93 -11.92
CA ALA A 69 4.72 16.58 -13.15
C ALA A 69 3.36 16.03 -13.61
N ALA A 70 3.17 14.71 -13.58
CA ALA A 70 1.95 14.06 -14.03
C ALA A 70 0.71 14.45 -13.20
N TYR A 71 0.83 14.55 -11.87
CA TYR A 71 -0.29 14.88 -11.01
C TYR A 71 -0.47 16.38 -10.75
N ALA A 72 0.45 17.24 -11.21
CA ALA A 72 0.40 18.68 -10.99
C ALA A 72 -0.95 19.34 -11.37
N PRO A 73 -1.63 18.95 -12.47
CA PRO A 73 -2.94 19.51 -12.82
C PRO A 73 -4.05 19.19 -11.83
N TYR A 74 -3.89 18.10 -11.06
CA TYR A 74 -4.94 17.59 -10.17
C TYR A 74 -4.80 18.08 -8.74
N ARG A 75 -3.80 18.91 -8.40
CA ARG A 75 -3.48 19.33 -7.01
C ARG A 75 -4.66 19.86 -6.19
N GLN A 76 -5.64 20.48 -6.85
CA GLN A 76 -6.83 21.04 -6.18
C GLN A 76 -8.02 20.07 -6.17
N GLY A 77 -7.91 18.92 -6.84
CA GLY A 77 -8.97 17.93 -6.98
C GLY A 77 -8.96 16.87 -5.90
N THR A 78 -10.13 16.31 -5.61
CA THR A 78 -10.31 15.21 -4.65
C THR A 78 -9.67 13.89 -5.11
N ILE A 79 -9.24 13.83 -6.37
CA ILE A 79 -8.49 12.72 -7.00
C ILE A 79 -6.98 12.79 -6.73
N TYR A 80 -6.46 13.92 -6.24
CA TYR A 80 -5.02 14.11 -6.06
C TYR A 80 -4.35 13.01 -5.23
N PRO A 81 -4.88 12.61 -4.05
CA PRO A 81 -4.25 11.55 -3.26
C PRO A 81 -4.16 10.22 -4.00
N GLN A 82 -5.18 9.88 -4.80
CA GLN A 82 -5.19 8.67 -5.63
C GLN A 82 -4.13 8.75 -6.74
N MET A 83 -3.95 9.92 -7.36
CA MET A 83 -2.96 10.13 -8.42
C MET A 83 -1.53 10.03 -7.90
N VAL A 84 -1.26 10.54 -6.68
CA VAL A 84 0.06 10.46 -6.04
C VAL A 84 0.51 9.00 -5.91
N VAL A 85 -0.30 8.14 -5.27
CA VAL A 85 0.08 6.74 -5.06
C VAL A 85 -0.04 5.89 -6.34
N GLY A 86 -1.00 6.22 -7.21
CA GLY A 86 -1.29 5.44 -8.41
C GLY A 86 -0.24 5.59 -9.50
N CYS A 87 0.45 6.74 -9.59
CA CYS A 87 1.54 6.92 -10.54
C CYS A 87 2.76 6.05 -10.15
N ASP A 88 3.17 6.14 -8.88
CA ASP A 88 4.27 5.35 -8.34
C ASP A 88 4.02 3.84 -8.48
N ASP A 89 2.81 3.36 -8.16
CA ASP A 89 2.46 1.94 -8.30
C ASP A 89 2.60 1.45 -9.75
N ARG A 90 2.11 2.23 -10.72
CA ARG A 90 2.21 1.87 -12.15
C ARG A 90 3.65 1.79 -12.60
N LEU A 91 4.48 2.78 -12.24
CA LEU A 91 5.90 2.76 -12.60
C LEU A 91 6.62 1.59 -11.93
N ASN A 92 6.32 1.29 -10.67
CA ASN A 92 6.90 0.13 -9.99
C ASN A 92 6.56 -1.17 -10.70
N ARG A 93 5.30 -1.35 -11.11
CA ARG A 93 4.84 -2.55 -11.83
C ARG A 93 5.50 -2.67 -13.21
N VAL A 94 5.68 -1.57 -13.92
CA VAL A 94 6.44 -1.55 -15.18
C VAL A 94 7.88 -2.00 -14.94
N LEU A 95 8.58 -1.42 -13.97
CA LEU A 95 9.95 -1.84 -13.66
C LEU A 95 10.02 -3.32 -13.26
N LEU A 96 9.07 -3.81 -12.46
CA LEU A 96 8.99 -5.21 -12.09
C LEU A 96 8.82 -6.13 -13.30
N GLU A 97 8.04 -5.70 -14.30
CA GLU A 97 7.88 -6.43 -15.57
C GLU A 97 9.19 -6.44 -16.36
N GLU A 98 9.84 -5.30 -16.52
CA GLU A 98 11.12 -5.17 -17.23
C GLU A 98 12.24 -6.00 -16.55
N LEU A 99 12.16 -6.20 -15.24
CA LEU A 99 13.09 -7.03 -14.49
C LEU A 99 12.81 -8.54 -14.64
N LYS A 100 11.63 -8.95 -15.13
CA LYS A 100 11.34 -10.37 -15.35
C LYS A 100 12.29 -10.95 -16.38
N GLY A 101 12.85 -12.12 -16.07
CA GLY A 101 13.77 -12.81 -16.96
C GLY A 101 15.19 -12.22 -16.99
N LEU A 102 15.44 -11.08 -16.34
CA LEU A 102 16.80 -10.52 -16.22
C LEU A 102 17.65 -11.20 -15.14
N GLY A 103 17.07 -12.12 -14.38
CA GLY A 103 17.78 -12.97 -13.41
C GLY A 103 18.41 -12.18 -12.27
N ARG A 104 17.85 -12.31 -11.08
CA ARG A 104 18.63 -12.17 -9.84
C ARG A 104 18.48 -13.45 -9.05
#